data_AF-A0A392UNU8-F1
#
_entry.id   AF-A0A392UNU8-F1
#
_cell.length_a   1.000
_cell.length_b   1.000
_cell.length_c   1.000
_cell.angle_alpha   90.00
_cell.angle_beta   90.00
_cell.angle_gamma   90.00
#
_symmetry.space_group_name_H-M   'P 1'
#
loop_
_entity.id
_entity.type
_entity.pdbx_description
1 polymer ?
#
loop_
_entity_poly.entity_id
_entity_poly.type
_entity_poly.pdbx_seq_one_letter_code
_entity_poly.pdbx_strand_id
1 'polypeptide(L)' 'HQPGREDEMRLERFMKHKPTLFTGGYAPEGAIKWVEKVEIIFEAMRCTEENKITLGTYVLREEANQWWKNAKLRMGAG' A
#
# COMPACT_ATOMS: atom_id res chain seq x y z
N HIS A 1 2.96 -23.24 10.99
CA HIS A 1 2.97 -22.16 10.00
C HIS A 1 2.80 -20.85 10.78
N GLN A 2 3.77 -19.93 10.73
CA GLN A 2 3.74 -18.68 11.54
C GLN A 2 3.27 -17.54 10.62
N PRO A 3 2.03 -17.03 10.76
CA PRO A 3 1.47 -16.02 9.85
C PRO A 3 2.34 -14.76 9.75
N GLY A 4 2.88 -14.28 10.88
CA GLY A 4 3.71 -13.07 10.91
C GLY A 4 5.01 -13.17 10.11
N ARG A 5 5.59 -14.38 9.95
CA ARG A 5 6.79 -14.58 9.13
C ARG A 5 6.48 -14.40 7.65
N GLU A 6 5.31 -14.83 7.21
CA GLU A 6 4.93 -14.74 5.79
C GLU A 6 4.63 -13.30 5.38
N ASP A 7 4.00 -12.55 6.28
CA ASP A 7 3.73 -11.12 6.08
C ASP A 7 5.03 -10.31 6.01
N GLU A 8 6.01 -10.63 6.87
CA GLU A 8 7.34 -10.02 6.85
C GLU A 8 8.08 -10.32 5.54
N MET A 9 8.15 -11.59 5.10
CA MET A 9 8.77 -11.95 3.81
C MET A 9 8.08 -11.26 2.62
N ARG A 10 6.76 -11.09 2.68
CA ARG A 10 5.98 -10.42 1.63
C ARG A 10 6.30 -8.93 1.60
N LEU A 11 6.39 -8.29 2.76
CA LEU A 11 6.80 -6.89 2.88
C LEU A 11 8.23 -6.68 2.38
N GLU A 12 9.18 -7.53 2.77
CA GLU A 12 10.56 -7.48 2.30
C GLU A 12 10.65 -7.58 0.77
N ARG A 13 9.93 -8.53 0.18
CA ARG A 13 9.86 -8.70 -1.27
C ARG A 13 9.29 -7.46 -1.95
N PHE A 14 8.21 -6.90 -1.39
CA PHE A 14 7.60 -5.67 -1.90
C PHE A 14 8.58 -4.49 -1.87
N MET A 15 9.26 -4.28 -0.73
CA MET A 15 10.22 -3.19 -0.57
C MET A 15 11.47 -3.35 -1.46
N LYS A 16 11.85 -4.59 -1.81
CA LYS A 16 12.93 -4.87 -2.76
C LYS A 16 12.64 -4.31 -4.16
N HIS A 17 11.37 -4.19 -4.55
CA HIS A 17 10.95 -3.55 -5.80
C HIS A 17 10.99 -2.01 -5.75
N LYS A 18 11.36 -1.42 -4.60
CA LYS A 18 11.45 0.03 -4.38
C LYS A 18 10.17 0.77 -4.83
N PRO A 19 9.02 0.40 -4.25
CA PRO A 19 7.75 1.02 -4.63
C PRO A 19 7.81 2.53 -4.39
N THR A 20 7.17 3.28 -5.28
CA THR A 20 7.10 4.74 -5.14
C THR A 20 6.26 5.11 -3.92
N LEU A 21 6.75 6.05 -3.12
CA LEU A 21 6.01 6.60 -1.99
C LEU A 21 5.00 7.64 -2.47
N PHE A 22 3.89 7.77 -1.75
CA PHE A 22 2.86 8.77 -2.01
C PHE A 22 2.60 9.60 -0.77
N THR A 23 2.92 10.88 -0.82
CA THR A 23 2.69 11.83 0.28
C THR A 23 1.29 12.42 0.25
N GLY A 24 0.59 12.33 -0.89
CA GLY A 24 -0.70 12.98 -1.12
C GLY A 24 -0.61 13.98 -2.27
N GLY A 25 -1.51 14.97 -2.26
CA GLY A 25 -1.53 16.06 -3.22
C GLY A 25 -2.85 16.20 -3.97
N TYR A 26 -3.03 17.36 -4.58
CA TYR A 26 -4.27 17.76 -5.25
C TYR A 26 -4.33 17.39 -6.74
N ALA A 27 -3.26 16.82 -7.31
CA ALA A 27 -3.16 16.45 -8.72
C ALA A 27 -3.67 15.02 -8.97
N PRO A 28 -4.84 14.84 -9.60
CA PRO A 28 -5.40 13.50 -9.84
C PRO A 28 -4.50 12.63 -10.71
N GLU A 29 -3.79 13.23 -11.67
CA GLU A 29 -2.88 12.50 -12.57
C GLU A 29 -1.68 11.94 -11.82
N GLY A 30 -1.23 12.63 -10.77
CA GLY A 30 -0.15 12.16 -9.90
C GLY A 30 -0.56 10.92 -9.11
N ALA A 31 -1.79 10.91 -8.58
CA ALA A 31 -2.34 9.77 -7.88
C ALA A 31 -2.55 8.57 -8.82
N ILE A 32 -3.10 8.78 -10.02
CA ILE A 32 -3.29 7.72 -11.03
C ILE A 32 -1.96 7.07 -11.39
N LYS A 33 -0.94 7.86 -11.74
CA LYS A 33 0.40 7.35 -12.08
C LYS A 33 1.05 6.61 -10.92
N TRP A 34 0.79 7.03 -9.68
CA TRP A 34 1.29 6.33 -8.51
C TRP A 34 0.62 4.96 -8.36
N VAL A 35 -0.71 4.88 -8.49
CA VAL A 35 -1.46 3.61 -8.44
C VAL A 35 -0.96 2.65 -9.51
N GLU A 36 -0.83 3.10 -10.76
CA GLU A 36 -0.34 2.28 -11.87
C GLU A 36 1.03 1.65 -11.57
N LYS A 37 1.96 2.43 -11.01
CA LYS A 37 3.30 1.93 -10.67
C LYS A 37 3.28 0.88 -9.57
N VAL A 38 2.41 1.05 -8.56
CA VAL A 38 2.32 0.11 -7.44
C VAL A 38 1.56 -1.16 -7.85
N GLU A 39 0.51 -1.05 -8.68
CA GLU A 39 -0.24 -2.20 -9.20
C GLU A 39 0.63 -3.16 -10.01
N ILE A 40 1.59 -2.66 -10.81
CA ILE A 40 2.55 -3.50 -11.54
C ILE A 40 3.34 -4.42 -10.57
N ILE A 41 3.71 -3.89 -9.40
CA ILE A 41 4.44 -4.67 -8.38
C ILE A 41 3.51 -5.71 -7.76
N PHE A 42 2.27 -5.34 -7.44
CA PHE A 42 1.28 -6.28 -6.90
C PHE A 42 0.98 -7.43 -7.85
N GLU A 43 0.85 -7.14 -9.15
CA GLU A 43 0.65 -8.15 -10.18
C GLU A 43 1.87 -9.08 -10.28
N ALA A 44 3.09 -8.53 -10.34
CA ALA A 44 4.31 -9.32 -10.38
C ALA A 44 4.50 -10.22 -9.14
N MET A 45 3.99 -9.78 -7.99
CA MET A 45 4.02 -10.54 -6.74
C MET A 45 2.81 -11.48 -6.55
N ARG A 46 1.79 -11.40 -7.40
CA ARG A 46 0.49 -12.09 -7.28
C ARG A 46 -0.18 -11.83 -5.93
N CYS A 47 -0.22 -10.56 -5.51
CA CYS A 47 -0.86 -10.17 -4.25
C CYS A 47 -2.38 -10.39 -4.31
N THR A 48 -2.94 -10.94 -3.23
CA THR A 48 -4.38 -10.89 -2.97
C THR A 48 -4.80 -9.47 -2.61
N GLU A 49 -6.09 -9.15 -2.72
CA GLU A 49 -6.61 -7.81 -2.37
C GLU A 49 -6.28 -7.40 -0.92
N GLU A 50 -6.36 -8.33 0.03
CA GLU A 50 -5.94 -8.09 1.42
C GLU A 50 -4.45 -7.73 1.54
N ASN A 51 -3.60 -8.40 0.75
CA ASN A 51 -2.17 -8.10 0.70
C ASN A 51 -1.89 -6.75 0.06
N LYS A 52 -2.63 -6.36 -0.98
CA LYS A 52 -2.52 -5.05 -1.61
C LYS A 52 -2.84 -3.93 -0.64
N ILE A 53 -3.91 -4.09 0.16
CA ILE A 53 -4.28 -3.11 1.19
C ILE A 53 -3.15 -2.95 2.21
N THR A 54 -2.62 -4.07 2.69
CA THR A 54 -1.54 -4.08 3.70
C THR A 54 -0.28 -3.42 3.15
N LEU A 55 0.25 -3.89 2.01
CA LEU A 55 1.47 -3.38 1.39
C LEU A 55 1.31 -1.95 0.86
N GLY A 56 0.17 -1.62 0.27
CA GLY A 56 -0.16 -0.27 -0.20
C GLY A 56 -0.17 0.75 0.93
N THR A 57 -0.61 0.36 2.13
CA THR A 57 -0.51 1.22 3.31
C THR A 57 0.94 1.58 3.65
N TYR A 58 1.90 0.68 3.44
CA TYR A 58 3.31 0.90 3.76
C TYR A 58 4.01 1.97 2.92
N VAL A 59 3.42 2.37 1.78
CA VAL A 59 4.02 3.35 0.86
C VAL A 59 3.33 4.71 0.91
N LEU A 60 2.27 4.86 1.72
CA LEU A 60 1.67 6.15 2.03
C LEU A 60 2.54 6.91 3.03
N ARG A 61 2.71 8.21 2.80
CA ARG A 61 3.46 9.14 3.64
C ARG A 61 2.61 10.35 3.96
N GLU A 62 3.02 11.10 4.99
CA GLU A 62 2.47 12.41 5.32
C GLU A 62 0.93 12.46 5.26
N GLU A 63 0.35 13.35 4.47
CA GLU A 63 -1.09 13.58 4.36
C GLU A 63 -1.84 12.32 3.93
N ALA A 64 -1.31 11.57 2.96
CA ALA A 64 -1.95 10.34 2.49
C ALA A 64 -2.01 9.27 3.58
N ASN A 65 -0.98 9.16 4.43
CA ASN A 65 -0.98 8.25 5.56
C ASN A 65 -1.98 8.69 6.65
N GLN A 66 -2.08 9.99 6.92
CA GLN A 66 -3.07 10.52 7.88
C GLN A 66 -4.50 10.28 7.39
N TRP A 67 -4.76 10.57 6.11
CA TRP A 67 -6.07 10.30 5.50
C TRP A 67 -6.45 8.83 5.63
N TRP A 68 -5.53 7.91 5.35
CA TRP A 68 -5.79 6.48 5.42
C TRP A 68 -6.05 5.98 6.85
N LYS A 69 -5.31 6.49 7.85
CA LYS A 69 -5.57 6.18 9.26
C LYS A 69 -6.98 6.61 9.67
N ASN A 70 -7.40 7.81 9.26
CA ASN A 70 -8.76 8.31 9.53
C ASN A 70 -9.83 7.49 8.80
N ALA A 71 -9.59 7.10 7.54
CA ALA A 71 -10.49 6.24 6.79
C ALA A 71 -10.66 4.86 7.46
N LYS A 72 -9.56 4.26 7.94
CA LYS A 72 -9.59 2.98 8.67
C LYS A 72 -10.44 3.04 9.95
N LEU A 73 -10.35 4.13 10.72
CA LEU A 73 -11.19 4.31 11.91
C LEU A 73 -12.67 4.34 11.57
N ARG A 74 -13.03 4.93 10.41
CA ARG A 74 -14.42 4.98 9.93
C ARG A 74 -14.89 3.62 9.39
N MET A 75 -14.00 2.85 8.78
CA MET A 75 -14.31 1.50 8.28
C MET A 75 -14.39 0.45 9.39
N GLY A 76 -13.66 0.64 10.50
CA GLY A 76 -13.71 -0.22 11.70
C GLY A 76 -14.81 0.16 12.71
N ALA A 77 -15.55 1.24 12.47
CA ALA A 77 -16.76 1.59 13.20
C ALA A 77 -17.96 0.96 12.50
N GLY A 78 -18.08 -0.36 12.61
CA GLY A 78 -19.19 -1.18 12.13
C GLY A 78 -19.38 -2.37 13.04
#